data_AF-A0A7K8SG44-F1
#
_entry.id   AF-A0A7K8SG44-F1
#
_cell.length_a   1.000
_cell.length_b   1.000
_cell.length_c   1.000
_cell.angle_alpha   90.00
_cell.angle_beta   90.00
_cell.angle_gamma   90.00
#
_symmetry.space_group_name_H-M   'P 1'
#
loop_
_entity.id
_entity.type
_entity.pdbx_description
1 polymer ?
#
loop_
_entity_poly.entity_id
_entity_poly.type
_entity_poly.pdbx_seq_one_letter_code
_entity_poly.pdbx_strand_id
1 'polypeptide(L)' 'DPRGADSERPPPQNNEGMGRETPPAQKRESGVAPPSPLFSCACRDVLGWAFAEGRLEIFHGRGDWLRLRLPRG' A
#
# COMPACT_ATOMS: atom_id res chain seq x y z
N ASP A 1 21.21 -49.71 -22.94
CA ASP A 1 20.22 -48.61 -23.02
C ASP A 1 18.84 -49.26 -23.02
N PRO A 2 17.88 -48.91 -22.12
CA PRO A 2 17.62 -47.62 -21.47
C PRO A 2 17.90 -47.64 -19.95
N ARG A 3 18.44 -46.58 -19.32
CA ARG A 3 17.95 -45.20 -19.13
C ARG A 3 16.76 -45.10 -18.17
N GLY A 4 17.09 -44.81 -16.91
CA GLY A 4 16.55 -43.65 -16.20
C GLY A 4 15.32 -43.88 -15.33
N ALA A 5 15.53 -43.86 -14.00
CA ALA A 5 14.88 -42.95 -13.06
C ALA A 5 15.19 -43.41 -11.62
N ASP A 6 16.44 -43.23 -11.19
CA ASP A 6 16.69 -43.10 -9.75
C ASP A 6 15.91 -41.87 -9.28
N SER A 7 14.94 -42.11 -8.41
CA SER A 7 14.12 -41.06 -7.80
C SER A 7 15.02 -40.22 -6.89
N GLU A 8 15.59 -39.14 -7.43
CA GLU A 8 16.33 -38.17 -6.64
C GLU A 8 15.39 -37.54 -5.60
N ARG A 9 15.54 -37.96 -4.34
CA ARG A 9 15.00 -37.26 -3.18
C ARG A 9 15.48 -35.80 -3.24
N PRO A 10 14.61 -34.79 -3.09
CA PRO A 10 15.07 -33.42 -3.00
C PRO A 10 16.00 -33.28 -1.78
N PRO A 11 17.08 -32.47 -1.89
CA PRO A 11 18.00 -32.26 -0.79
C PRO A 11 17.26 -31.67 0.42
N PRO A 12 17.68 -31.98 1.66
CA PRO A 12 17.10 -31.35 2.83
C PRO A 12 17.29 -29.83 2.73
N GLN A 13 16.19 -29.08 2.72
CA GLN A 13 16.21 -27.62 2.72
C GLN A 13 16.69 -27.13 4.09
N ASN A 14 18.00 -26.94 4.20
CA ASN A 14 18.67 -26.33 5.34
C ASN A 14 18.49 -24.81 5.34
N ASN A 15 17.28 -24.32 5.65
CA ASN A 15 17.06 -22.89 5.91
C ASN A 15 16.88 -22.60 7.41
N GLU A 16 17.53 -23.36 8.28
CA GLU A 16 17.77 -23.00 9.68
C GLU A 16 18.87 -21.94 9.74
N GLY A 17 18.55 -20.67 9.45
CA GLY A 17 19.57 -19.63 9.57
C GLY A 17 19.29 -18.26 8.96
N MET A 18 18.07 -17.95 8.50
CA MET A 18 17.75 -16.55 8.23
C MET A 18 17.36 -15.92 9.56
N GLY A 19 18.36 -15.34 10.23
CA GLY A 19 18.20 -14.60 11.46
C GLY A 19 16.99 -13.68 11.34
N ARG A 20 16.17 -13.65 12.39
CA ARG A 20 15.21 -12.56 12.58
C ARG A 20 16.03 -11.29 12.73
N GLU A 21 16.43 -10.70 11.62
CA GLU A 21 16.87 -9.31 11.57
C GLU A 21 15.64 -8.51 11.95
N THR A 22 15.55 -8.25 13.24
CA THR A 22 14.63 -7.25 13.78
C THR A 22 14.99 -5.98 13.03
N PRO A 23 14.05 -5.32 12.31
CA PRO A 23 14.34 -4.04 11.69
C PRO A 23 14.96 -3.16 12.76
N PRO A 24 16.08 -2.46 12.47
CA PRO A 24 16.68 -1.57 13.45
C PRO A 24 15.56 -0.66 13.95
N ALA A 25 15.38 -0.64 15.28
CA ALA A 25 14.37 0.19 15.92
C ALA A 25 14.55 1.59 15.36
N GLN A 26 13.65 1.98 14.45
CA GLN A 26 13.69 3.31 13.86
C GLN A 26 13.50 4.24 15.03
N LYS A 27 14.58 4.87 15.46
CA LYS A 27 14.58 5.98 16.40
C LYS A 27 13.54 6.91 15.81
N ARG A 28 12.37 6.98 16.45
CA ARG A 28 11.32 7.92 16.05
C ARG A 28 11.90 9.29 16.32
N GLU A 29 12.63 9.81 15.35
CA GLU A 29 12.82 11.23 15.22
C GLU A 29 11.41 11.79 15.26
N SER A 30 11.13 12.57 16.30
CA SER A 30 9.94 13.40 16.39
C SER A 30 10.07 14.53 15.36
N GLY A 31 10.32 14.18 14.11
CA GLY A 31 10.08 15.02 12.96
C GLY A 31 8.57 15.14 12.84
N VAL A 32 8.11 16.35 12.57
CA VAL A 32 6.72 16.65 12.24
C VAL A 32 6.18 15.54 11.33
N ALA A 33 5.20 14.78 11.82
CA ALA A 33 4.60 13.72 11.03
C ALA A 33 4.09 14.34 9.72
N PRO A 34 4.36 13.73 8.55
CA PRO A 34 3.84 14.24 7.30
C PRO A 34 2.31 14.30 7.39
N PRO A 35 1.68 15.29 6.74
CA PRO A 35 0.23 15.41 6.76
C PRO A 35 -0.39 14.09 6.29
N SER A 36 -1.29 13.53 7.10
CA SER A 36 -2.00 12.31 6.75
C SER A 36 -2.95 12.57 5.58
N PRO A 37 -3.02 11.68 4.57
CA PRO A 37 -3.97 11.82 3.49
C PRO A 37 -5.40 11.81 4.06
N LEU A 38 -6.20 12.81 3.69
CA LEU A 38 -7.61 12.92 4.10
C LEU A 38 -8.50 11.93 3.35
N PHE A 39 -8.07 11.50 2.16
CA PHE A 39 -8.77 10.56 1.30
C PHE A 39 -7.77 9.87 0.36
N SER A 40 -7.97 8.57 0.13
CA SER A 40 -7.17 7.77 -0.81
C SER A 40 -8.09 6.76 -1.51
N CYS A 41 -8.02 6.73 -2.85
CA CYS A 41 -8.70 5.74 -3.69
C CYS A 41 -7.86 5.45 -4.93
N ALA A 42 -8.14 4.36 -5.64
CA ALA A 42 -7.48 4.10 -6.91
C ALA A 42 -8.03 5.06 -7.98
N CYS A 43 -7.19 5.54 -8.91
CA CYS A 43 -7.62 6.48 -9.95
C CYS A 43 -8.81 5.97 -10.77
N ARG A 44 -8.91 4.63 -10.94
CA ARG A 44 -10.02 3.98 -11.67
C ARG A 44 -11.39 4.14 -10.99
N ASP A 45 -11.39 4.43 -9.68
CA ASP A 45 -12.62 4.55 -8.90
C ASP A 45 -13.18 5.96 -8.95
N VAL A 46 -12.41 6.96 -9.43
CA VAL A 46 -12.86 8.35 -9.56
C VAL A 46 -13.72 8.48 -10.82
N LEU A 47 -14.99 8.78 -10.62
CA LEU A 47 -15.95 8.98 -11.72
C LEU A 47 -15.96 10.43 -12.21
N GLY A 48 -15.61 11.38 -11.34
CA GLY A 48 -15.57 12.80 -11.66
C GLY A 48 -15.25 13.64 -10.42
N TRP A 49 -14.96 14.91 -10.63
CA TRP A 49 -14.73 15.88 -9.56
C TRP A 49 -15.19 17.28 -9.97
N ALA A 50 -15.56 18.09 -9.00
CA ALA A 50 -15.94 19.49 -9.18
C ALA A 50 -15.40 20.35 -8.04
N PHE A 51 -15.03 21.59 -8.36
CA PHE A 51 -14.64 22.58 -7.36
C PHE A 51 -15.53 23.82 -7.46
N ALA A 52 -16.24 24.13 -6.38
CA ALA A 52 -17.11 25.30 -6.30
C ALA A 52 -17.14 25.83 -4.86
N GLU A 53 -17.21 27.16 -4.71
CA GLU A 53 -17.38 27.83 -3.40
C GLU A 53 -16.39 27.38 -2.30
N GLY A 54 -15.14 27.08 -2.66
CA GLY A 54 -14.12 26.62 -1.69
C GLY A 54 -14.29 25.17 -1.24
N ARG A 55 -15.05 24.36 -2.00
CA ARG A 55 -15.31 22.95 -1.72
C ARG A 55 -14.91 22.11 -2.92
N LEU A 56 -14.19 21.02 -2.65
CA LEU A 56 -13.88 19.97 -3.61
C LEU A 56 -14.86 18.81 -3.41
N GLU A 57 -15.56 18.44 -4.47
CA GLU A 57 -16.45 17.28 -4.53
C GLU A 57 -15.82 16.20 -5.41
N ILE A 58 -15.74 14.98 -4.90
CA ILE A 58 -15.18 13.82 -5.61
C ILE A 58 -16.26 12.75 -5.67
N PHE A 59 -16.61 12.31 -6.87
CA PHE A 59 -17.52 11.18 -7.11
C PHE A 59 -16.67 9.91 -7.28
N HIS A 60 -16.94 8.87 -6.51
CA HIS A 60 -16.15 7.64 -6.56
C HIS A 60 -16.96 6.34 -6.39
N GLY A 61 -16.44 5.24 -6.91
CA GLY A 61 -16.99 3.91 -6.69
C GLY A 61 -18.40 3.70 -7.26
N ARG A 62 -19.33 3.18 -6.44
CA ARG A 62 -20.69 2.78 -6.86
C ARG A 62 -21.74 3.88 -6.66
N GLY A 63 -21.35 5.15 -6.76
CA GLY A 63 -22.23 6.30 -6.52
C GLY A 63 -22.02 6.99 -5.17
N ASP A 64 -20.90 6.71 -4.50
CA ASP A 64 -20.48 7.45 -3.31
C ASP A 64 -19.84 8.79 -3.71
N TRP A 65 -19.87 9.74 -2.79
CA TRP A 65 -19.23 11.03 -3.00
C TRP A 65 -18.64 11.60 -1.72
N LEU A 66 -17.52 12.30 -1.86
CA LEU A 66 -16.81 12.98 -0.78
C LEU A 66 -16.80 14.49 -1.02
N ARG A 67 -17.07 15.28 0.02
CA ARG A 67 -16.95 16.74 0.00
C ARG A 67 -15.88 17.21 0.97
N LEU A 68 -14.83 17.83 0.44
CA LEU A 68 -13.73 18.42 1.21
C LEU A 68 -13.87 19.94 1.22
N ARG A 69 -13.92 20.53 2.42
CA ARG A 69 -13.86 21.98 2.60
C ARG A 69 -12.40 22.39 2.70
N LEU A 70 -11.92 23.18 1.76
CA LEU A 70 -10.57 23.70 1.82
C LEU A 70 -10.55 24.93 2.74
N PRO A 71 -9.53 25.08 3.60
CA PRO A 71 -9.30 26.35 4.27
C PRO A 71 -9.10 27.43 3.20
N ARG A 72 -9.65 28.62 3.44
CA ARG A 72 -9.35 29.78 2.59
C ARG A 72 -7.86 30.08 2.76
N GLY A 73 -7.14 30.19 1.64
CA GLY A 73 -5.74 30.62 1.62
C GLY A 73 -5.57 32.05 2.11
#